data_AF-A0AAV5RQ47-F1
#
_entry.id   AF-A0AAV5RQ47-F1
#
_cell.length_a   1.000
_cell.length_b   1.000
_cell.length_c   1.000
_cell.angle_alpha   90.00
_cell.angle_beta   90.00
_cell.angle_gamma   90.00
#
_symmetry.space_group_name_H-M   'P 1'
#
loop_
_entity.id
_entity.type
_entity.pdbx_description
1 polymer ?
#
loop_
_entity_poly.entity_id
_entity_poly.type
_entity_poly.pdbx_seq_one_letter_code
_entity_poly.pdbx_strand_id
1 'polypeptide(L)'
;MDYLKKAIWGPDEKEQHRKIKAVLRKNGRSIDRSLNDLSQLQNKTKQLIKKAAKKGDTRTVKLYAKELYGVNKQYARMYTSKAQLESVGMKIEEAYKMRTLTTQMAQNTDLMREVNSLVRLPQLRNTMVELEKELMKSGIITEMVDDTMEALDDDEELDEEVNEEVNKIVEQYTSQKFAAVDSIPTELPPTAAEPAQPAEETPEENIDEEADKMLSDMKERLRALQN
;
A
#
# COMPACT_ATOMS: atom_id res chain seq x y z
N MET A 1 6.54 12.35 42.21
CA MET A 1 7.69 13.21 41.88
C MET A 1 7.59 13.86 40.49
N ASP A 2 7.02 13.19 39.48
CA ASP A 2 6.94 13.75 38.12
C ASP A 2 5.99 14.94 37.96
N TYR A 3 4.86 14.99 38.67
CA TYR A 3 3.87 16.07 38.52
C TYR A 3 4.38 17.46 38.94
N LEU A 4 5.23 17.54 39.96
CA LEU A 4 5.87 18.79 40.40
C LEU A 4 6.96 19.26 39.44
N LYS A 5 7.74 18.31 38.87
CA LYS A 5 8.74 18.62 37.85
C LYS A 5 8.10 19.11 36.56
N LYS A 6 6.98 18.48 36.15
CA LYS A 6 6.20 18.81 34.95
C LYS A 6 5.48 20.15 35.05
N ALA A 7 5.08 20.55 36.26
CA ALA A 7 4.46 21.85 36.54
C ALA A 7 5.48 23.01 36.58
N ILE A 8 6.73 22.74 36.94
CA ILE A 8 7.79 23.76 37.06
C ILE A 8 8.61 23.89 35.76
N TRP A 9 8.84 22.78 35.03
CA TRP A 9 9.76 22.73 33.87
C TRP A 9 9.09 22.37 32.53
N GLY A 10 7.76 22.20 32.52
CA GLY A 10 7.03 21.77 31.32
C GLY A 10 7.04 20.25 31.09
N PRO A 11 6.38 19.76 30.02
CA PRO A 11 6.33 18.34 29.69
C PRO A 11 7.74 17.74 29.49
N ASP A 12 8.00 16.56 30.07
CA ASP A 12 9.28 15.85 29.92
C ASP A 12 9.58 15.59 28.43
N GLU A 13 10.68 16.14 27.93
CA GLU A 13 11.04 16.13 26.50
C GLU A 13 11.14 14.69 25.95
N LYS A 14 11.63 13.76 26.78
CA LYS A 14 11.69 12.33 26.44
C LYS A 14 10.29 11.72 26.29
N GLU A 15 9.36 12.12 27.15
CA GLU A 15 7.96 11.70 27.08
C GLU A 15 7.27 12.26 25.82
N GLN A 16 7.55 13.52 25.46
CA GLN A 16 7.02 14.14 24.23
C GLN A 16 7.53 13.44 22.97
N HIS A 17 8.84 13.23 22.86
CA HIS A 17 9.43 12.51 21.72
C HIS A 17 8.89 11.08 21.62
N ARG A 18 8.68 10.39 22.76
CA ARG A 18 8.05 9.06 22.76
C ARG A 18 6.60 9.10 22.25
N LYS A 19 5.83 10.13 22.61
CA LYS A 19 4.45 10.31 22.13
C LYS A 19 4.41 10.58 20.63
N ILE A 20 5.25 11.48 20.14
CA ILE A 20 5.40 11.80 18.72
C ILE A 20 5.71 10.54 17.91
N LYS A 21 6.70 9.76 18.35
CA LYS A 21 7.02 8.45 17.74
C LYS A 21 5.84 7.49 17.71
N ALA A 22 5.09 7.41 18.81
CA ALA A 22 3.94 6.52 18.90
C ALA A 22 2.83 6.91 17.91
N VAL A 23 2.54 8.21 17.78
CA VAL A 23 1.57 8.76 16.82
C VAL A 23 2.03 8.47 15.39
N LEU A 24 3.29 8.76 15.07
CA LEU A 24 3.84 8.53 13.73
C LEU A 24 3.76 7.05 13.32
N ARG A 25 4.14 6.12 14.22
CA ARG A 25 4.05 4.66 13.97
C ARG A 25 2.61 4.18 13.86
N LYS A 26 1.67 4.77 14.60
CA LYS A 26 0.24 4.43 14.49
C LYS A 26 -0.30 4.87 13.12
N ASN A 27 0.06 6.07 12.69
CA ASN A 27 -0.34 6.63 11.40
C ASN A 27 0.29 5.88 10.23
N GLY A 28 1.58 5.55 10.28
CA GLY A 28 2.24 4.70 9.28
C GLY A 28 1.50 3.37 9.08
N ARG A 29 1.17 2.67 10.17
CA ARG A 29 0.35 1.43 10.11
C ARG A 29 -1.07 1.65 9.60
N SER A 30 -1.63 2.85 9.74
CA SER A 30 -2.94 3.18 9.20
C SER A 30 -2.88 3.38 7.68
N ILE A 31 -1.82 4.04 7.19
CA ILE A 31 -1.55 4.19 5.76
C ILE A 31 -1.29 2.82 5.14
N ASP A 32 -0.45 1.98 5.77
CA ASP A 32 -0.13 0.64 5.25
C ASP A 32 -1.39 -0.24 5.10
N ARG A 33 -2.30 -0.19 6.09
CA ARG A 33 -3.59 -0.88 5.99
C ARG A 33 -4.42 -0.36 4.82
N SER A 34 -4.52 0.97 4.69
CA SER A 34 -5.27 1.61 3.59
C SER A 34 -4.67 1.27 2.22
N LEU A 35 -3.34 1.23 2.09
CA LEU A 35 -2.64 0.82 0.87
C LEU A 35 -2.95 -0.64 0.51
N ASN A 36 -2.95 -1.55 1.49
CA ASN A 36 -3.32 -2.95 1.26
C ASN A 36 -4.79 -3.09 0.82
N ASP A 37 -5.71 -2.39 1.49
CA ASP A 37 -7.13 -2.42 1.15
C ASP A 37 -7.37 -1.85 -0.26
N LEU A 38 -6.72 -0.74 -0.60
CA LEU A 38 -6.76 -0.16 -1.95
C LEU A 38 -6.15 -1.10 -3.00
N SER A 39 -5.03 -1.77 -2.70
CA SER A 39 -4.42 -2.74 -3.62
C SER A 39 -5.34 -3.93 -3.91
N GLN A 40 -6.02 -4.45 -2.89
CA GLN A 40 -7.03 -5.50 -3.06
C GLN A 40 -8.21 -5.00 -3.90
N LEU A 41 -8.68 -3.78 -3.64
CA LEU A 41 -9.75 -3.15 -4.40
C LEU A 41 -9.36 -2.95 -5.88
N GLN A 42 -8.15 -2.45 -6.15
CA GLN A 42 -7.60 -2.34 -7.51
C GLN A 42 -7.63 -3.69 -8.23
N ASN A 43 -7.15 -4.76 -7.59
CA ASN A 43 -7.11 -6.09 -8.19
C ASN A 43 -8.52 -6.63 -8.47
N LYS A 44 -9.46 -6.42 -7.55
CA LYS A 44 -10.87 -6.80 -7.74
C LYS A 44 -11.51 -6.02 -8.89
N THR A 45 -11.32 -4.71 -8.96
CA THR A 45 -11.85 -3.87 -10.04
C THR A 45 -11.26 -4.25 -11.39
N LYS A 46 -9.96 -4.54 -11.47
CA LYS A 46 -9.31 -5.09 -12.68
C LYS A 46 -9.97 -6.41 -13.14
N GLN A 47 -10.28 -7.32 -12.22
CA GLN A 47 -10.98 -8.57 -12.56
C GLN A 47 -12.41 -8.31 -13.05
N LEU A 48 -13.13 -7.36 -12.46
CA LEU A 48 -14.47 -6.97 -12.89
C LEU A 48 -14.46 -6.34 -14.30
N ILE A 49 -13.49 -5.47 -14.59
CA ILE A 49 -13.28 -4.90 -15.93
C ILE A 49 -13.06 -6.03 -16.94
N LYS A 50 -12.14 -6.97 -16.67
CA LYS A 50 -11.88 -8.11 -17.55
C LYS A 50 -13.14 -8.96 -17.78
N LYS A 51 -13.93 -9.21 -16.74
CA LYS A 51 -15.18 -9.99 -16.83
C LYS A 51 -16.25 -9.25 -17.64
N ALA A 52 -16.37 -7.94 -17.48
CA ALA A 52 -17.32 -7.12 -18.25
C ALA A 52 -16.89 -6.99 -19.73
N ALA A 53 -15.58 -6.85 -19.98
CA ALA A 53 -15.02 -6.81 -21.32
C ALA A 53 -15.26 -8.13 -22.08
N LYS A 54 -15.07 -9.29 -21.42
CA LYS A 54 -15.43 -10.62 -21.98
C LYS A 54 -16.90 -10.72 -22.41
N LYS A 55 -17.80 -10.06 -21.69
CA LYS A 55 -19.24 -10.05 -21.99
C LYS A 55 -19.62 -9.05 -23.08
N GLY A 56 -18.70 -8.20 -23.53
CA GLY A 56 -18.98 -7.13 -24.50
C GLY A 56 -19.79 -5.97 -23.92
N ASP A 57 -19.92 -5.86 -22.59
CA ASP A 57 -20.67 -4.77 -21.96
C ASP A 57 -19.78 -3.53 -21.79
N THR A 58 -19.74 -2.71 -22.83
CA THR A 58 -18.93 -1.48 -22.90
C THR A 58 -19.33 -0.45 -21.85
N ARG A 59 -20.61 -0.37 -21.48
CA ARG A 59 -21.11 0.57 -20.47
C ARG A 59 -20.57 0.22 -19.09
N THR A 60 -20.63 -1.05 -18.72
CA THR A 60 -20.11 -1.54 -17.44
C THR A 60 -18.58 -1.47 -17.38
N VAL A 61 -17.89 -1.73 -18.50
CA VAL A 61 -16.43 -1.55 -18.59
C VAL A 61 -16.05 -0.09 -18.32
N LYS A 62 -16.73 0.88 -18.96
CA LYS A 62 -16.46 2.30 -18.74
C LYS A 62 -16.73 2.74 -17.29
N LEU A 63 -17.77 2.21 -16.66
CA LEU A 63 -18.07 2.46 -15.24
C LEU A 63 -16.94 1.97 -14.33
N TYR A 64 -16.52 0.71 -14.48
CA TYR A 64 -15.43 0.16 -13.66
C TYR A 64 -14.07 0.78 -13.96
N ALA A 65 -13.84 1.26 -15.19
CA ALA A 65 -12.62 2.00 -15.54
C ALA A 65 -12.53 3.35 -14.80
N LYS A 66 -13.65 4.09 -14.68
CA LYS A 66 -13.73 5.30 -13.85
C LYS A 66 -13.41 5.01 -12.39
N GLU A 67 -14.00 3.95 -11.84
CA GLU A 67 -13.71 3.51 -10.47
C GLU A 67 -12.23 3.15 -10.29
N LEU A 68 -11.65 2.39 -11.23
CA LEU A 68 -10.23 2.01 -11.18
C LEU A 68 -9.31 3.23 -11.19
N TYR A 69 -9.62 4.24 -12.01
CA TYR A 69 -8.88 5.51 -12.02
C TYR A 69 -8.92 6.20 -10.64
N GLY A 70 -10.11 6.33 -10.04
CA GLY A 70 -10.26 6.91 -8.71
C GLY A 70 -9.48 6.15 -7.63
N VAL A 71 -9.54 4.82 -7.64
CA VAL A 71 -8.77 3.98 -6.72
C VAL A 71 -7.26 4.13 -6.95
N ASN A 72 -6.79 4.24 -8.19
CA ASN A 72 -5.38 4.49 -8.51
C ASN A 72 -4.92 5.86 -8.01
N LYS A 73 -5.71 6.92 -8.23
CA LYS A 73 -5.42 8.28 -7.71
C LYS A 73 -5.34 8.27 -6.19
N GLN A 74 -6.28 7.60 -5.53
CA GLN A 74 -6.26 7.46 -4.07
C GLN A 74 -5.05 6.67 -3.58
N TYR A 75 -4.69 5.57 -4.26
CA TYR A 75 -3.50 4.78 -3.93
C TYR A 75 -2.22 5.61 -4.07
N ALA A 76 -2.06 6.35 -5.18
CA ALA A 76 -0.91 7.22 -5.41
C ALA A 76 -0.78 8.27 -4.30
N ARG A 77 -1.88 8.94 -3.95
CA ARG A 77 -1.91 9.90 -2.84
C ARG A 77 -1.49 9.26 -1.50
N MET A 78 -2.04 8.10 -1.17
CA MET A 78 -1.66 7.36 0.06
C MET A 78 -0.19 6.96 0.06
N TYR A 79 0.35 6.55 -1.10
CA TYR A 79 1.74 6.15 -1.24
C TYR A 79 2.70 7.33 -1.06
N THR A 80 2.41 8.47 -1.68
CA THR A 80 3.17 9.71 -1.47
C THR A 80 3.13 10.14 0.00
N SER A 81 1.96 10.08 0.64
CA SER A 81 1.85 10.43 2.05
C SER A 81 2.58 9.46 2.99
N LYS A 82 2.76 8.19 2.60
CA LYS A 82 3.63 7.29 3.35
C LYS A 82 5.07 7.80 3.36
N ALA A 83 5.59 8.17 2.19
CA ALA A 83 6.94 8.71 2.06
C ALA A 83 7.11 10.04 2.84
N GLN A 84 6.11 10.92 2.77
CA GLN A 84 6.10 12.15 3.57
C GLN A 84 6.12 11.87 5.07
N LEU A 85 5.34 10.90 5.55
CA LEU A 85 5.31 10.49 6.96
C LEU A 85 6.66 9.93 7.44
N GLU A 86 7.34 9.14 6.59
CA GLU A 86 8.68 8.63 6.86
C GLU A 86 9.72 9.77 6.90
N SER A 87 9.65 10.72 5.96
CA SER A 87 10.48 11.95 5.95
C SER A 87 10.32 12.76 7.23
N VAL A 88 9.06 13.02 7.63
CA VAL A 88 8.71 13.71 8.88
C VAL A 88 9.33 13.00 10.09
N GLY A 89 9.26 11.67 10.14
CA GLY A 89 9.88 10.90 11.21
C GLY A 89 11.38 11.05 11.30
N MET A 90 12.07 11.02 10.16
CA MET A 90 13.53 11.22 10.12
C MET A 90 13.92 12.62 10.60
N LYS A 91 13.23 13.65 10.12
CA LYS A 91 13.48 15.06 10.48
C LYS A 91 13.19 15.35 11.95
N ILE A 92 12.14 14.75 12.53
CA ILE A 92 11.85 14.86 13.96
C ILE A 92 12.98 14.23 14.79
N GLU A 93 13.47 13.06 14.35
CA GLU A 93 14.54 12.36 15.05
C GLU A 93 15.86 13.12 14.99
N GLU A 94 16.15 13.73 13.84
CA GLU A 94 17.27 14.64 13.66
C GLU A 94 17.14 15.85 14.57
N ALA A 95 16.00 16.54 14.57
CA ALA A 95 15.74 17.71 15.41
C ALA A 95 15.89 17.37 16.91
N TYR A 96 15.39 16.21 17.34
CA TYR A 96 15.53 15.74 18.71
C TYR A 96 17.00 15.50 19.09
N LYS A 97 17.77 14.83 18.24
CA LYS A 97 19.21 14.61 18.47
C LYS A 97 19.99 15.92 18.48
N MET A 98 19.69 16.83 17.55
CA MET A 98 20.33 18.14 17.48
C MET A 98 20.09 18.92 18.78
N ARG A 99 18.86 18.94 19.30
CA ARG A 99 18.53 19.58 20.59
C ARG A 99 19.32 19.01 21.76
N THR A 100 19.60 17.71 21.77
CA THR A 100 20.43 17.10 22.84
C THR A 100 21.90 17.48 22.76
N LEU A 101 22.40 17.85 21.57
CA LEU A 101 23.79 18.25 21.34
C LEU A 101 23.99 19.76 21.43
N THR A 102 23.00 20.55 21.00
CA THR A 102 23.04 22.01 20.96
C THR A 102 21.75 22.60 21.52
N THR A 103 21.89 23.58 22.42
CA THR A 103 20.75 24.32 23.00
C THR A 103 20.03 25.20 21.96
N GLN A 104 20.69 25.55 20.85
CA GLN A 104 20.07 26.26 19.74
C GLN A 104 19.45 25.24 18.78
N MET A 105 18.11 25.24 18.67
CA MET A 105 17.39 24.48 17.63
C MET A 105 17.21 25.36 16.40
N ALA A 106 17.61 24.84 15.23
CA ALA A 106 17.17 25.40 13.96
C ALA A 106 15.72 24.99 13.71
N GLN A 107 14.85 25.97 13.45
CA GLN A 107 13.45 25.73 13.08
C GLN A 107 13.39 25.11 11.69
N ASN A 108 12.61 24.03 11.52
CA ASN A 108 12.55 23.30 10.26
C ASN A 108 11.26 23.61 9.49
N THR A 109 11.37 24.47 8.48
CA THR A 109 10.25 24.87 7.62
C THR A 109 9.79 23.74 6.69
N ASP A 110 10.70 22.85 6.28
CA ASP A 110 10.35 21.73 5.40
C ASP A 110 9.53 20.67 6.13
N LEU A 111 9.86 20.42 7.41
CA LEU A 111 9.05 19.57 8.29
C LEU A 111 7.62 20.12 8.40
N MET A 112 7.47 21.44 8.52
CA MET A 112 6.16 22.08 8.62
C MET A 112 5.32 21.85 7.35
N ARG A 113 5.92 21.99 6.17
CA ARG A 113 5.23 21.73 4.88
C ARG A 113 4.77 20.29 4.76
N GLU A 114 5.62 19.32 5.12
CA GLU A 114 5.26 17.90 5.06
C GLU A 114 4.16 17.54 6.05
N VAL A 115 4.22 18.07 7.28
CA VAL A 115 3.14 17.87 8.28
C VAL A 115 1.82 18.48 7.78
N ASN A 116 1.83 19.68 7.19
CA ASN A 116 0.63 20.29 6.60
C ASN A 116 0.04 19.42 5.48
N SER A 117 0.87 18.88 4.59
CA SER A 117 0.41 17.97 3.53
C SER A 117 -0.27 16.72 4.11
N LEU A 118 0.27 16.15 5.20
CA LEU A 118 -0.31 15.00 5.88
C LEU A 118 -1.62 15.30 6.62
N VAL A 119 -1.82 16.53 7.12
CA VAL A 119 -3.07 16.97 7.76
C VAL A 119 -4.24 16.96 6.77
N ARG A 120 -3.97 17.17 5.47
CA ARG A 120 -4.99 17.15 4.40
C ARG A 120 -5.53 15.75 4.13
N LEU A 121 -4.87 14.68 4.59
CA LEU A 121 -5.40 13.33 4.49
C LEU A 121 -6.53 13.10 5.51
N PRO A 122 -7.76 12.76 5.06
CA PRO A 122 -8.89 12.57 5.97
C PRO A 122 -8.64 11.53 7.07
N GLN A 123 -7.91 10.46 6.74
CA GLN A 123 -7.61 9.37 7.68
C GLN A 123 -6.61 9.77 8.78
N LEU A 124 -5.78 10.80 8.54
CA LEU A 124 -4.69 11.19 9.44
C LEU A 124 -4.92 12.56 10.08
N ARG A 125 -5.82 13.38 9.52
CA ARG A 125 -6.09 14.77 9.92
C ARG A 125 -6.04 15.00 11.42
N ASN A 126 -6.86 14.31 12.19
CA ASN A 126 -6.95 14.52 13.64
C ASN A 126 -5.61 14.27 14.35
N THR A 127 -4.94 13.16 14.00
CA THR A 127 -3.67 12.78 14.63
C THR A 127 -2.50 13.67 14.17
N MET A 128 -2.54 14.18 12.95
CA MET A 128 -1.50 15.06 12.42
C MET A 128 -1.65 16.49 12.96
N VAL A 129 -2.87 16.96 13.19
CA VAL A 129 -3.13 18.23 13.90
C VAL A 129 -2.64 18.15 15.36
N GLU A 130 -2.83 17.01 16.02
CA GLU A 130 -2.25 16.78 17.36
C GLU A 130 -0.72 16.77 17.33
N LEU A 131 -0.13 16.08 16.34
CA LEU A 131 1.31 16.05 16.13
C LEU A 131 1.87 17.46 15.91
N GLU A 132 1.25 18.24 15.03
CA GLU A 132 1.60 19.62 14.72
C GLU A 132 1.62 20.50 15.98
N LYS A 133 0.57 20.40 16.82
CA LYS A 133 0.53 21.12 18.11
C LYS A 133 1.65 20.72 19.06
N GLU A 134 1.98 19.43 19.15
CA GLU A 134 3.10 18.98 19.99
C GLU A 134 4.46 19.42 19.43
N LEU A 135 4.61 19.44 18.09
CA LEU A 135 5.81 19.97 17.44
C LEU A 135 5.97 21.48 17.68
N MET A 136 4.88 22.25 17.63
CA MET A 136 4.90 23.68 17.99
C MET A 136 5.32 23.90 19.44
N LYS A 137 4.72 23.17 20.39
CA LYS A 137 5.08 23.24 21.82
C LYS A 137 6.53 22.88 22.08
N SER A 138 7.07 21.94 21.30
CA SER A 138 8.47 21.56 21.39
C SER A 138 9.43 22.59 20.79
N GLY A 139 8.93 23.59 20.05
CA GLY A 139 9.74 24.59 19.36
C GLY A 139 10.46 24.06 18.12
N ILE A 140 10.10 22.86 17.63
CA ILE A 140 10.64 22.28 16.39
C ILE A 140 10.11 23.03 15.17
N ILE A 141 8.82 23.38 15.20
CA ILE A 141 8.15 24.16 14.16
C ILE A 141 7.60 25.46 14.76
N THR A 142 7.51 26.48 13.92
CA THR A 142 6.94 27.78 14.29
C THR A 142 5.42 27.74 14.13
N GLU A 143 4.72 28.69 14.78
CA GLU A 143 3.27 28.87 14.61
C GLU A 143 2.95 28.99 13.11
N MET A 144 1.98 28.19 12.63
CA MET A 144 1.57 28.21 11.23
C MET A 144 1.12 29.63 10.88
N VAL A 145 1.92 30.35 10.10
CA VAL A 145 1.42 31.49 9.34
C VAL A 145 0.53 30.88 8.27
N ASP A 146 -0.68 31.40 8.16
CA ASP A 146 -1.82 30.85 7.42
C ASP A 146 -1.65 30.96 5.89
N ASP A 147 -0.47 30.58 5.37
CA ASP A 147 -0.15 30.47 3.94
C ASP A 147 -0.78 29.17 3.37
N THR A 148 -2.07 28.96 3.66
CA THR A 148 -2.86 27.82 3.19
C THR A 148 -3.32 27.97 1.74
N MET A 149 -2.85 29.00 1.02
CA MET A 149 -3.36 29.34 -0.31
C MET A 149 -2.61 28.70 -1.49
N GLU A 150 -1.62 27.82 -1.27
CA GLU A 150 -0.91 27.19 -2.39
C GLU A 150 -0.82 25.67 -2.29
N ALA A 151 -1.04 25.03 -3.45
CA ALA A 151 -0.91 23.61 -3.78
C ALA A 151 -2.07 22.67 -3.40
N LEU A 152 -3.26 22.91 -3.94
CA LEU A 152 -4.21 21.84 -4.34
C LEU A 152 -5.00 22.26 -5.59
N ASP A 153 -4.31 22.66 -6.66
CA ASP A 153 -4.90 22.66 -8.01
C ASP A 153 -5.11 21.22 -8.55
N ASP A 154 -4.78 20.17 -7.76
CA ASP A 154 -4.94 18.75 -8.13
C ASP A 154 -6.40 18.22 -8.11
N ASP A 155 -7.36 19.05 -7.67
CA ASP A 155 -8.79 18.72 -7.68
C ASP A 155 -9.55 19.34 -8.87
N GLU A 156 -8.92 20.23 -9.66
CA GLU A 156 -9.43 20.69 -10.97
C GLU A 156 -8.76 19.93 -12.13
N GLU A 157 -8.67 18.61 -12.05
CA GLU A 157 -8.43 17.82 -13.28
C GLU A 157 -9.62 18.03 -14.21
N LEU A 158 -9.36 18.54 -15.41
CA LEU A 158 -10.39 18.75 -16.42
C LEU A 158 -11.10 17.41 -16.68
N ASP A 159 -12.43 17.43 -16.69
CA ASP A 159 -13.25 16.24 -16.97
C ASP A 159 -12.80 15.53 -18.26
N GLU A 160 -12.22 16.26 -19.22
CA GLU A 160 -11.64 15.74 -20.44
C GLU A 160 -10.41 14.84 -20.19
N GLU A 161 -9.46 15.26 -19.36
CA GLU A 161 -8.25 14.47 -19.01
C GLU A 161 -8.61 13.18 -18.27
N VAL A 162 -9.57 13.27 -17.33
CA VAL A 162 -10.09 12.08 -16.64
C VAL A 162 -10.75 11.12 -17.64
N ASN A 163 -11.53 11.65 -18.58
CA ASN A 163 -12.17 10.82 -19.60
C ASN A 163 -11.14 10.17 -20.54
N GLU A 164 -10.05 10.86 -20.89
CA GLU A 164 -8.95 10.30 -21.69
C GLU A 164 -8.25 9.14 -20.95
N GLU A 165 -7.87 9.33 -19.69
CA GLU A 165 -7.24 8.27 -18.88
C GLU A 165 -8.16 7.07 -18.69
N VAL A 166 -9.46 7.31 -18.49
CA VAL A 166 -10.47 6.24 -18.45
C VAL A 166 -10.56 5.51 -19.77
N ASN A 167 -10.54 6.21 -20.91
CA ASN A 167 -10.55 5.56 -22.23
C ASN A 167 -9.29 4.73 -22.45
N LYS A 168 -8.10 5.20 -22.03
CA LYS A 168 -6.85 4.42 -22.07
C LYS A 168 -6.98 3.11 -21.27
N ILE A 169 -7.59 3.16 -20.09
CA ILE A 169 -7.89 1.97 -19.28
C ILE A 169 -8.84 1.03 -20.06
N VAL A 170 -9.94 1.56 -20.59
CA VAL A 170 -10.91 0.75 -21.36
C VAL A 170 -10.23 0.06 -22.55
N GLU A 171 -9.39 0.78 -23.30
CA GLU A 171 -8.61 0.23 -24.40
C GLU A 171 -7.64 -0.86 -23.92
N GLN A 172 -6.90 -0.64 -22.84
CA GLN A 172 -5.97 -1.64 -22.32
C GLN A 172 -6.64 -2.99 -22.03
N TYR A 173 -7.88 -2.97 -21.52
CA TYR A 173 -8.62 -4.18 -21.17
C TYR A 173 -9.58 -4.71 -22.26
N THR A 174 -9.89 -3.92 -23.29
CA THR A 174 -10.79 -4.29 -24.40
C THR A 174 -10.04 -4.60 -25.69
N SER A 175 -8.96 -3.85 -25.97
CA SER A 175 -8.06 -4.02 -27.13
C SER A 175 -7.11 -5.21 -26.96
N GLN A 176 -6.88 -5.66 -25.72
CA GLN A 176 -6.50 -7.05 -25.46
C GLN A 176 -7.69 -7.97 -25.77
N LYS A 177 -8.13 -8.00 -27.04
CA LYS A 177 -8.83 -9.17 -27.55
C LYS A 177 -7.97 -10.38 -27.20
N PHE A 178 -8.66 -11.42 -26.74
CA PHE A 178 -8.26 -12.77 -26.34
C PHE A 178 -7.32 -13.55 -27.27
N ALA A 179 -6.49 -12.88 -28.08
CA ALA A 179 -5.56 -13.45 -29.05
C ALA A 179 -4.52 -14.40 -28.47
N ALA A 180 -4.40 -14.51 -27.14
CA ALA A 180 -3.49 -15.43 -26.46
C ALA A 180 -4.20 -16.57 -25.69
N VAL A 181 -5.54 -16.67 -25.74
CA VAL A 181 -6.26 -17.78 -25.08
C VAL A 181 -6.80 -18.80 -26.08
N ASP A 182 -7.00 -18.42 -27.35
CA ASP A 182 -7.41 -19.33 -28.45
C ASP A 182 -6.27 -19.75 -29.39
N SER A 183 -5.02 -19.32 -29.12
CA SER A 183 -3.85 -19.62 -29.96
C SER A 183 -2.84 -20.54 -29.27
N ILE A 184 -3.33 -21.56 -28.57
CA ILE A 184 -2.53 -22.78 -28.37
C ILE A 184 -2.87 -23.67 -29.59
N PRO A 185 -1.93 -23.90 -30.52
CA PRO A 185 -2.14 -24.88 -31.57
C PRO A 185 -2.41 -26.22 -30.91
N THR A 186 -3.64 -26.72 -31.07
CA THR A 186 -3.92 -28.15 -30.90
C THR A 186 -3.36 -28.87 -32.13
N GLU A 187 -2.04 -28.85 -32.30
CA GLU A 187 -1.33 -29.76 -33.20
C GLU A 187 -0.57 -30.73 -32.32
N LEU A 188 -1.26 -31.81 -31.99
CA LEU A 188 -0.65 -33.05 -31.56
C LEU A 188 0.26 -33.54 -32.70
N PRO A 189 1.56 -33.79 -32.47
CA PRO A 189 2.37 -34.54 -33.43
C PRO A 189 1.79 -35.96 -33.57
N PRO A 190 1.79 -36.55 -34.78
CA PRO A 190 1.32 -37.92 -34.97
C PRO A 190 2.33 -38.89 -34.37
N THR A 191 2.09 -39.34 -33.14
CA THR A 191 2.87 -40.42 -32.55
C THR A 191 2.39 -41.74 -33.13
N ALA A 192 3.34 -42.44 -33.75
CA ALA A 192 3.19 -43.79 -34.28
C ALA A 192 2.64 -44.76 -33.22
N ALA A 193 1.87 -45.73 -33.71
CA ALA A 193 1.17 -46.75 -32.95
C ALA A 193 2.10 -47.64 -32.10
N GLU A 194 1.75 -47.80 -30.83
CA GLU A 194 1.91 -49.03 -30.04
C GLU A 194 0.68 -49.21 -29.12
N PRO A 195 0.29 -50.46 -28.77
CA PRO A 195 -1.10 -50.80 -28.47
C PRO A 195 -1.54 -50.63 -27.01
N ALA A 196 -2.78 -50.16 -26.88
CA ALA A 196 -3.75 -50.26 -25.77
C ALA A 196 -3.37 -50.96 -24.45
N GLN A 197 -3.53 -50.23 -23.34
CA GLN A 197 -4.12 -50.76 -22.09
C GLN A 197 -5.17 -49.77 -21.53
N PRO A 198 -6.27 -50.25 -20.93
CA PRO A 198 -7.45 -49.44 -20.62
C PRO A 198 -7.26 -48.56 -19.37
N ALA A 199 -7.99 -47.45 -19.33
CA ALA A 199 -8.17 -46.63 -18.13
C ALA A 199 -8.80 -47.47 -17.01
N GLU A 200 -8.12 -47.57 -15.88
CA GLU A 200 -8.64 -48.08 -14.62
C GLU A 200 -8.86 -46.89 -13.68
N GLU A 201 -10.12 -46.58 -13.40
CA GLU A 201 -10.53 -45.70 -12.31
C GLU A 201 -10.10 -46.34 -10.99
N THR A 202 -9.19 -45.73 -10.23
CA THR A 202 -8.83 -46.22 -8.90
C THR A 202 -9.66 -45.52 -7.82
N PRO A 203 -10.35 -46.28 -6.93
CA PRO A 203 -11.13 -45.76 -5.81
C PRO A 203 -10.29 -44.98 -4.79
N GLU A 204 -10.92 -44.05 -4.07
CA GLU A 204 -10.36 -43.10 -3.09
C GLU A 204 -9.61 -43.71 -1.88
N GLU A 205 -9.41 -45.03 -1.79
CA GLU A 205 -8.79 -45.71 -0.63
C GLU A 205 -7.25 -45.86 -0.70
N ASN A 206 -6.58 -45.55 -1.82
CA ASN A 206 -5.13 -45.81 -1.98
C ASN A 206 -4.21 -44.58 -1.80
N ILE A 207 -4.73 -43.42 -1.39
CA ILE A 207 -3.94 -42.19 -1.20
C ILE A 207 -2.99 -42.33 0.01
N ASP A 208 -3.40 -43.10 1.02
CA ASP A 208 -2.66 -43.23 2.28
C ASP A 208 -1.38 -44.08 2.13
N GLU A 209 -1.40 -45.13 1.29
CA GLU A 209 -0.22 -45.98 1.08
C GLU A 209 0.89 -45.28 0.26
N GLU A 210 0.52 -44.40 -0.67
CA GLU A 210 1.48 -43.64 -1.47
C GLU A 210 2.10 -42.49 -0.66
N ALA A 211 1.32 -41.87 0.22
CA ALA A 211 1.81 -40.88 1.19
C ALA A 211 2.80 -41.48 2.19
N ASP A 212 2.53 -42.69 2.70
CA ASP A 212 3.42 -43.40 3.62
C ASP A 212 4.73 -43.83 2.96
N LYS A 213 4.69 -44.27 1.70
CA LYS A 213 5.92 -44.52 0.92
C LYS A 213 6.72 -43.24 0.72
N MET A 214 6.08 -42.12 0.39
CA MET A 214 6.78 -40.84 0.20
C MET A 214 7.42 -40.33 1.51
N LEU A 215 6.76 -40.52 2.66
CA LEU A 215 7.28 -40.19 3.99
C LEU A 215 8.47 -41.07 4.40
N SER A 216 8.47 -42.35 4.01
CA SER A 216 9.60 -43.25 4.26
C SER A 216 10.85 -42.83 3.47
N ASP A 217 10.68 -42.48 2.19
CA ASP A 217 11.77 -42.04 1.31
C ASP A 217 12.38 -40.70 1.80
N MET A 218 11.55 -39.80 2.34
CA MET A 218 12.00 -38.56 2.98
C MET A 218 12.79 -38.82 4.28
N LYS A 219 12.38 -39.80 5.09
CA LYS A 219 13.06 -40.17 6.34
C LYS A 219 14.41 -40.82 6.09
N GLU A 220 14.55 -41.62 5.03
CA GLU A 220 15.85 -42.20 4.64
C GLU A 220 16.82 -41.13 4.15
N ARG A 221 16.35 -40.17 3.34
CA ARG A 221 17.18 -39.03 2.90
C ARG A 221 17.66 -38.16 4.06
N LEU A 222 16.83 -37.95 5.09
CA LEU A 222 17.23 -37.20 6.29
C LEU A 222 18.26 -37.96 7.13
N ARG A 223 18.15 -39.29 7.23
CA ARG A 223 19.16 -40.11 7.93
C ARG A 223 20.50 -40.14 7.20
N ALA A 224 20.49 -40.11 5.87
CA ALA A 224 21.72 -40.04 5.07
C ALA A 224 22.52 -38.73 5.24
N LEU A 225 21.88 -37.67 5.77
CA LEU A 225 22.51 -36.38 6.06
C LEU A 225 22.98 -36.24 7.52
N GLN A 226 22.72 -37.24 8.38
CA GLN A 226 23.10 -37.24 9.80
C GLN A 226 24.31 -38.12 10.13
N ASN A 227 25.00 -38.68 9.12
CA ASN A 227 26.30 -39.35 9.25
C ASN A 227 27.39 -38.56 8.52
#